data_AF-A0A6J4PXG7-F1
#
_entry.id   AF-A0A6J4PXG7-F1
#
_cell.length_a   1.000
_cell.length_b   1.000
_cell.length_c   1.000
_cell.angle_alpha   90.00
_cell.angle_beta   90.00
_cell.angle_gamma   90.00
#
_symmetry.space_group_name_H-M   'P 1'
#
loop_
_entity.id
_entity.type
_entity.pdbx_description
1 polymer ?
#
loop_
_entity_poly.entity_id
_entity_poly.type
_entity_poly.pdbx_seq_one_letter_code
_entity_poly.pdbx_strand_id
1 'polypeptide(L)'
;MRSQLSQLNVPEGPLISAIALGKQAVDLPYNIRDSFVQAGLAHAIAASGTQVSMVLALVLALTRRFSKQLQFSFGVGALFLLVGLTGFEPSVCRAALMGFGTLFALVLSRQVKPLGLLLIAATILLLVNPLWIWDLGFQLSFLATLGLIVTTPPLMAKLDWMPPAIASIVVVPIAASVWVLPLLLYVFSVVSPYSILVNIIAAPLLWILSIGGMISALAGLIFPPAGSVLAQLLDYPAKGLIAIAEYFSQLPGNSVAVGQVSVFQLIALYSLICWVWIGGRTSATNTVRDLTEVRNKQQATSNKQQVRGKKPFKGRGKKGKSRVITLPVFSSAWILPLAVVAGMGIIVLPAWHVQASLFQVTLLATSGEPVFVIQERGKVALINSGDENTVRFTVLPFLQQQGVNSVNFAIATHGHLGLSSGWGKLLERLPIKTFYDNHAPKQIHRGSNQEFITAVQSRQGVYFPLETSSKVDLGSTRLQFVNAEIPVVELLVGNRTWLLVGEMTPEAQKKLAATGTFKPAQVLWWSGKTLTAELLSAVGPQVAIASANEIDPETAAQLRQSKTQIFWTGRDGALQWTPAAGFKTTLESEENQTSFL
;
A
#
# COMPACT_ATOMS: atom_id res chain seq x y z
N MET A 1 -4.87 -24.95 -19.68
CA MET A 1 -4.58 -24.45 -18.31
C MET A 1 -5.83 -23.99 -17.56
N ARG A 2 -6.63 -22.99 -18.03
CA ARG A 2 -7.89 -22.60 -17.35
C ARG A 2 -8.87 -23.76 -17.10
N SER A 3 -9.03 -24.68 -18.05
CA SER A 3 -9.88 -25.89 -17.89
C SER A 3 -9.27 -27.02 -17.06
N GLN A 4 -7.97 -26.97 -16.77
CA GLN A 4 -7.24 -28.00 -16.01
C GLN A 4 -7.08 -27.57 -14.54
N LEU A 5 -6.80 -26.29 -14.30
CA LEU A 5 -6.76 -25.70 -12.96
C LEU A 5 -8.16 -25.45 -12.38
N SER A 6 -9.23 -25.50 -13.19
CA SER A 6 -10.62 -25.54 -12.71
C SER A 6 -11.00 -26.87 -12.06
N GLN A 7 -10.16 -27.92 -12.20
CA GLN A 7 -10.32 -29.19 -11.47
C GLN A 7 -9.62 -29.18 -10.11
N LEU A 8 -8.78 -28.18 -9.83
CA LEU A 8 -8.29 -27.91 -8.48
C LEU A 8 -9.34 -27.12 -7.72
N ASN A 9 -9.38 -27.31 -6.40
CA ASN A 9 -10.25 -26.53 -5.54
C ASN A 9 -9.94 -25.03 -5.66
N VAL A 10 -10.97 -24.22 -5.42
CA VAL A 10 -10.80 -22.79 -5.16
C VAL A 10 -10.32 -22.69 -3.70
N PRO A 11 -9.20 -22.00 -3.41
CA PRO A 11 -8.52 -21.00 -4.24
C PRO A 11 -7.16 -21.41 -4.87
N GLU A 12 -6.71 -22.65 -4.75
CA GLU A 12 -5.33 -23.05 -5.08
C GLU A 12 -5.01 -23.01 -6.57
N GLY A 13 -5.91 -23.51 -7.42
CA GLY A 13 -5.72 -23.51 -8.89
C GLY A 13 -5.54 -22.10 -9.47
N PRO A 14 -6.43 -21.14 -9.17
CA PRO A 14 -6.26 -19.73 -9.51
C PRO A 14 -4.93 -19.13 -9.05
N LEU A 15 -4.50 -19.44 -7.82
CA LEU A 15 -3.25 -18.94 -7.27
C LEU A 15 -2.02 -19.46 -8.03
N ILE A 16 -1.97 -20.77 -8.31
CA ILE A 16 -0.88 -21.37 -9.10
C ILE A 16 -0.81 -20.71 -10.48
N SER A 17 -1.97 -20.46 -11.11
CA SER A 17 -2.02 -19.77 -12.40
C SER A 17 -1.49 -18.34 -12.31
N ALA A 18 -1.88 -17.58 -11.28
CA ALA A 18 -1.42 -16.20 -11.09
C ALA A 18 0.09 -16.13 -10.83
N ILE A 19 0.65 -17.07 -10.06
CA ILE A 19 2.09 -17.14 -9.75
C ILE A 19 2.92 -17.64 -10.95
N ALA A 20 2.35 -18.42 -11.86
CA ALA A 20 3.05 -18.93 -13.04
C ALA A 20 2.96 -17.97 -14.24
N LEU A 21 1.79 -17.35 -14.47
CA LEU A 21 1.47 -16.57 -15.68
C LEU A 21 1.17 -15.09 -15.42
N GLY A 22 1.03 -14.68 -14.16
CA GLY A 22 0.68 -13.32 -13.78
C GLY A 22 -0.82 -13.08 -13.60
N LYS A 23 -1.15 -11.93 -12.99
CA LYS A 23 -2.50 -11.53 -12.55
C LYS A 23 -3.55 -11.47 -13.67
N GLN A 24 -3.16 -11.22 -14.92
CA GLN A 24 -4.12 -11.12 -16.03
C GLN A 24 -4.66 -12.50 -16.46
N ALA A 25 -4.04 -13.59 -16.00
CA ALA A 25 -4.46 -14.94 -16.36
C ALA A 25 -5.74 -15.38 -15.61
N VAL A 26 -5.89 -15.02 -14.33
CA VAL A 26 -7.00 -15.48 -13.46
C VAL A 26 -7.30 -14.47 -12.34
N ASP A 27 -8.59 -14.21 -12.08
CA ASP A 27 -9.05 -13.45 -10.91
C ASP A 27 -9.00 -14.30 -9.64
N LEU A 28 -8.32 -13.79 -8.62
CA LEU A 28 -8.24 -14.39 -7.29
C LEU A 28 -9.40 -13.88 -6.41
N PRO A 29 -10.00 -14.74 -5.55
CA PRO A 29 -10.92 -14.30 -4.52
C PRO A 29 -10.34 -13.17 -3.68
N TYR A 30 -11.17 -12.16 -3.38
CA TYR A 30 -10.72 -10.93 -2.72
C TYR A 30 -10.03 -11.19 -1.37
N ASN A 31 -10.54 -12.13 -0.57
CA ASN A 31 -9.96 -12.50 0.73
C ASN A 31 -8.51 -13.02 0.62
N ILE A 32 -8.19 -13.80 -0.42
CA ILE A 32 -6.84 -14.31 -0.66
C ILE A 32 -5.94 -13.16 -1.13
N ARG A 33 -6.41 -12.38 -2.10
CA ARG A 33 -5.67 -11.20 -2.59
C ARG A 33 -5.32 -10.25 -1.45
N ASP A 34 -6.30 -9.98 -0.60
CA ASP A 34 -6.21 -9.13 0.57
C ASP A 34 -5.15 -9.62 1.57
N SER A 35 -5.13 -10.93 1.84
CA SER A 35 -4.15 -11.56 2.73
C SER A 35 -2.73 -11.48 2.15
N PHE A 36 -2.56 -11.70 0.85
CA PHE A 36 -1.27 -11.54 0.17
C PHE A 36 -0.79 -10.09 0.19
N VAL A 37 -1.67 -9.11 0.01
CA VAL A 37 -1.33 -7.69 0.13
C VAL A 37 -0.88 -7.36 1.56
N GLN A 38 -1.64 -7.79 2.58
CA GLN A 38 -1.27 -7.56 3.98
C GLN A 38 0.06 -8.21 4.37
N ALA A 39 0.30 -9.43 3.91
CA ALA A 39 1.53 -10.15 4.18
C ALA A 39 2.75 -9.62 3.39
N GLY A 40 2.56 -8.66 2.47
CA GLY A 40 3.64 -8.11 1.64
C GLY A 40 4.01 -8.98 0.42
N LEU A 41 3.15 -9.92 0.05
CA LEU A 41 3.31 -10.86 -1.08
C LEU A 41 2.56 -10.43 -2.34
N ALA A 42 2.05 -9.20 -2.43
CA ALA A 42 1.35 -8.69 -3.61
C ALA A 42 2.17 -8.83 -4.91
N HIS A 43 3.49 -8.70 -4.83
CA HIS A 43 4.39 -8.85 -5.98
C HIS A 43 4.51 -10.30 -6.50
N ALA A 44 4.18 -11.30 -5.66
CA ALA A 44 4.28 -12.72 -6.03
C ALA A 44 3.10 -13.18 -6.90
N ILE A 45 1.93 -12.57 -6.70
CA ILE A 45 0.72 -12.81 -7.50
C ILE A 45 0.62 -11.89 -8.73
N ALA A 46 1.47 -10.87 -8.83
CA ALA A 46 1.65 -10.05 -10.02
C ALA A 46 2.69 -10.69 -10.96
N ALA A 47 2.58 -10.46 -12.28
CA ALA A 47 3.61 -10.97 -13.20
C ALA A 47 4.92 -10.22 -12.90
N SER A 48 5.97 -10.99 -12.63
CA SER A 48 7.21 -10.44 -12.11
C SER A 48 8.41 -10.94 -12.89
N GLY A 49 9.46 -10.11 -12.93
CA GLY A 49 10.69 -10.46 -13.64
C GLY A 49 11.46 -11.63 -13.03
N THR A 50 11.11 -12.04 -11.80
CA THR A 50 11.68 -13.23 -11.17
C THR A 50 11.23 -14.49 -11.90
N GLN A 51 9.94 -14.62 -12.24
CA GLN A 51 9.41 -15.73 -13.05
C GLN A 51 10.23 -15.88 -14.35
N VAL A 52 10.40 -14.78 -15.09
CA VAL A 52 11.20 -14.73 -16.33
C VAL A 52 12.64 -15.19 -16.12
N SER A 53 13.28 -14.72 -15.05
CA SER A 53 14.66 -15.10 -14.72
C SER A 53 14.78 -16.58 -14.35
N MET A 54 13.79 -17.13 -13.64
CA MET A 54 13.73 -18.55 -13.28
C MET A 54 13.57 -19.43 -14.52
N VAL A 55 12.65 -19.08 -15.42
CA VAL A 55 12.45 -19.78 -16.71
C VAL A 55 13.75 -19.82 -17.49
N LEU A 56 14.38 -18.65 -17.66
CA LEU A 56 15.59 -18.52 -18.43
C LEU A 56 16.74 -19.34 -17.81
N ALA A 57 16.88 -19.31 -16.49
CA ALA A 57 17.87 -20.10 -15.77
C ALA A 57 17.64 -21.61 -15.95
N LEU A 58 16.39 -22.07 -15.88
CA LEU A 58 16.04 -23.48 -16.11
C LEU A 58 16.38 -23.91 -17.54
N VAL A 59 16.00 -23.11 -18.54
CA VAL A 59 16.30 -23.38 -19.95
C VAL A 59 17.81 -23.49 -20.17
N LEU A 60 18.59 -22.55 -19.63
CA LEU A 60 20.05 -22.58 -19.72
C LEU A 60 20.67 -23.78 -18.99
N ALA A 61 20.12 -24.16 -17.84
CA ALA A 61 20.57 -25.34 -17.10
C ALA A 61 20.33 -26.64 -17.89
N LEU A 62 19.13 -26.80 -18.46
CA LEU A 62 18.75 -27.96 -19.27
C LEU A 62 19.53 -28.03 -20.59
N THR A 63 19.83 -26.87 -21.17
CA THR A 63 20.54 -26.78 -22.46
C THR A 63 22.06 -26.66 -22.32
N ARG A 64 22.60 -26.75 -21.10
CA ARG A 64 24.03 -26.57 -20.79
C ARG A 64 24.97 -27.50 -21.58
N ARG A 65 24.49 -28.67 -22.01
CA ARG A 65 25.24 -29.65 -22.80
C ARG A 65 25.32 -29.31 -24.30
N PHE A 66 24.48 -28.40 -24.79
CA PHE A 66 24.46 -27.98 -26.20
C PHE A 66 25.39 -26.80 -26.46
N SER A 67 25.61 -26.50 -27.74
CA SER A 67 26.39 -25.33 -28.17
C SER A 67 25.77 -24.02 -27.68
N LYS A 68 26.59 -22.97 -27.51
CA LYS A 68 26.14 -21.65 -27.05
C LYS A 68 25.04 -21.05 -27.96
N GLN A 69 25.09 -21.36 -29.25
CA GLN A 69 24.09 -20.94 -30.23
C GLN A 69 22.74 -21.61 -29.99
N LEU A 70 22.71 -22.90 -29.68
CA LEU A 70 21.47 -23.59 -29.33
C LEU A 70 20.90 -23.09 -28.00
N GLN A 71 21.75 -22.87 -27.00
CA GLN A 71 21.33 -22.26 -25.73
C GLN A 71 20.69 -20.88 -25.96
N PHE A 72 21.27 -20.07 -26.85
CA PHE A 72 20.70 -18.78 -27.26
C PHE A 72 19.33 -18.95 -27.91
N SER A 73 19.19 -19.84 -28.89
CA SER A 73 17.91 -20.07 -29.58
C SER A 73 16.81 -20.55 -28.63
N PHE A 74 17.09 -21.52 -27.76
CA PHE A 74 16.12 -21.97 -26.75
C PHE A 74 15.78 -20.88 -25.75
N GLY A 75 16.78 -20.11 -25.29
CA GLY A 75 16.57 -19.00 -24.37
C GLY A 75 15.69 -17.90 -24.98
N VAL A 76 15.97 -17.48 -26.22
CA VAL A 76 15.18 -16.46 -26.93
C VAL A 76 13.76 -16.96 -27.17
N GLY A 77 13.59 -18.22 -27.61
CA GLY A 77 12.27 -18.82 -27.77
C GLY A 77 11.45 -18.83 -26.48
N ALA A 78 12.07 -19.17 -25.35
CA ALA A 78 11.42 -19.14 -24.04
C ALA A 78 11.02 -17.73 -23.61
N LEU A 79 11.86 -16.72 -23.87
CA LEU A 79 11.55 -15.31 -23.58
C LEU A 79 10.36 -14.81 -24.40
N PHE A 80 10.31 -15.09 -25.70
CA PHE A 80 9.19 -14.71 -26.56
C PHE A 80 7.88 -15.37 -26.12
N LEU A 81 7.93 -16.67 -25.83
CA LEU A 81 6.79 -17.42 -25.34
C LEU A 81 6.26 -16.79 -24.04
N LEU A 82 7.14 -16.49 -23.09
CA LEU A 82 6.73 -15.96 -21.80
C LEU A 82 6.13 -14.55 -21.92
N VAL A 83 6.77 -13.64 -22.66
CA VAL A 83 6.23 -12.27 -22.88
C VAL A 83 4.85 -12.32 -23.54
N GLY A 84 4.65 -13.22 -24.52
CA GLY A 84 3.37 -13.41 -25.18
C GLY A 84 2.29 -13.97 -24.24
N LEU A 85 2.65 -14.90 -23.35
CA LEU A 85 1.71 -15.48 -22.38
C LEU A 85 1.32 -14.51 -21.25
N THR A 86 2.22 -13.62 -20.82
CA THR A 86 1.98 -12.69 -19.71
C THR A 86 1.39 -11.35 -20.12
N GLY A 87 1.01 -11.16 -21.40
CA GLY A 87 0.31 -9.95 -21.86
C GLY A 87 1.17 -8.67 -21.92
N PHE A 88 2.48 -8.78 -22.20
CA PHE A 88 3.39 -7.63 -22.35
C PHE A 88 3.50 -6.69 -21.13
N GLU A 89 3.33 -7.20 -19.90
CA GLU A 89 3.54 -6.38 -18.69
C GLU A 89 4.96 -5.76 -18.66
N PRO A 90 5.12 -4.47 -18.27
CA PRO A 90 6.42 -3.79 -18.31
C PRO A 90 7.52 -4.48 -17.49
N SER A 91 7.14 -5.09 -16.36
CA SER A 91 8.04 -5.84 -15.48
C SER A 91 8.67 -7.05 -16.18
N VAL A 92 7.87 -7.76 -17.00
CA VAL A 92 8.24 -8.93 -17.80
C VAL A 92 9.05 -8.51 -19.02
N CYS A 93 8.62 -7.47 -19.74
CA CYS A 93 9.35 -6.91 -20.88
C CYS A 93 10.78 -6.48 -20.50
N ARG A 94 10.95 -5.80 -19.35
CA ARG A 94 12.28 -5.49 -18.80
C ARG A 94 13.10 -6.76 -18.57
N ALA A 95 12.51 -7.76 -17.92
CA ALA A 95 13.19 -9.01 -17.63
C ALA A 95 13.64 -9.73 -18.90
N ALA A 96 12.79 -9.74 -19.93
CA ALA A 96 13.08 -10.34 -21.22
C ALA A 96 14.20 -9.60 -21.96
N LEU A 97 14.21 -8.27 -21.98
CA LEU A 97 15.31 -7.50 -22.57
C LEU A 97 16.65 -7.74 -21.86
N MET A 98 16.63 -7.79 -20.52
CA MET A 98 17.84 -8.12 -19.75
C MET A 98 18.28 -9.57 -19.95
N GLY A 99 17.32 -10.50 -20.04
CA GLY A 99 17.58 -11.90 -20.37
C GLY A 99 18.21 -12.06 -21.75
N PHE A 100 17.66 -11.37 -22.76
CA PHE A 100 18.17 -11.33 -24.11
C PHE A 100 19.60 -10.78 -24.16
N GLY A 101 19.87 -9.66 -23.49
CA GLY A 101 21.22 -9.10 -23.41
C GLY A 101 22.22 -10.06 -22.75
N THR A 102 21.77 -10.83 -21.74
CA THR A 102 22.59 -11.86 -21.09
C THR A 102 22.88 -13.04 -22.01
N LEU A 103 21.87 -13.51 -22.77
CA LEU A 103 22.04 -14.54 -23.79
C LEU A 103 22.99 -14.08 -24.92
N PHE A 104 22.85 -12.84 -25.36
CA PHE A 104 23.72 -12.27 -26.38
C PHE A 104 25.17 -12.21 -25.90
N ALA A 105 25.38 -11.80 -24.64
CA ALA A 105 26.68 -11.80 -24.00
C ALA A 105 27.30 -13.21 -23.90
N LEU A 106 26.48 -14.22 -23.62
CA LEU A 106 26.88 -15.63 -23.57
C LEU A 106 27.46 -16.10 -24.91
N VAL A 107 26.78 -15.79 -26.03
CA VAL A 107 27.24 -16.16 -27.39
C VAL A 107 28.52 -15.41 -27.75
N LEU A 108 28.58 -14.10 -27.50
CA LEU A 108 29.75 -13.27 -27.78
C LEU A 108 30.92 -13.52 -26.80
N SER A 109 30.71 -14.32 -25.74
CA SER A 109 31.68 -14.56 -24.67
C SER A 109 32.19 -13.25 -24.05
N ARG A 110 31.29 -12.27 -23.88
CA ARG A 110 31.59 -10.96 -23.28
C ARG A 110 30.90 -10.82 -21.93
N GLN A 111 31.51 -10.04 -21.04
CA GLN A 111 30.84 -9.65 -19.80
C GLN A 111 29.93 -8.44 -20.06
N VAL A 112 28.68 -8.51 -19.58
CA VAL A 112 27.76 -7.38 -19.57
C VAL A 112 27.75 -6.71 -18.21
N LYS A 113 27.70 -5.38 -18.20
CA LYS A 113 27.48 -4.59 -16.98
C LYS A 113 25.98 -4.55 -16.70
N PRO A 114 25.46 -5.16 -15.61
CA PRO A 114 24.02 -5.27 -15.37
C PRO A 114 23.31 -3.90 -15.32
N LEU A 115 23.98 -2.88 -14.77
CA LEU A 115 23.44 -1.52 -14.72
C LEU A 115 23.27 -0.91 -16.12
N GLY A 116 24.24 -1.12 -17.01
CA GLY A 116 24.13 -0.65 -18.39
C GLY A 116 22.99 -1.33 -19.14
N LEU A 117 22.81 -2.63 -18.91
CA LEU A 117 21.70 -3.39 -19.49
C LEU A 117 20.33 -2.93 -18.96
N LEU A 118 20.25 -2.58 -17.67
CA LEU A 118 19.04 -1.99 -17.09
C LEU A 118 18.70 -0.64 -17.75
N LEU A 119 19.69 0.25 -17.95
CA LEU A 119 19.47 1.54 -18.61
C LEU A 119 19.04 1.38 -20.07
N ILE A 120 19.68 0.47 -20.81
CA ILE A 120 19.28 0.16 -22.20
C ILE A 120 17.84 -0.36 -22.24
N ALA A 121 17.49 -1.28 -21.31
CA ALA A 121 16.12 -1.78 -21.22
C ALA A 121 15.12 -0.66 -20.92
N ALA A 122 15.44 0.26 -20.00
CA ALA A 122 14.59 1.43 -19.72
C ALA A 122 14.40 2.29 -20.97
N THR A 123 15.49 2.62 -21.67
CA THR A 123 15.45 3.45 -22.88
C THR A 123 14.61 2.79 -23.97
N ILE A 124 14.82 1.51 -24.27
CA ILE A 124 14.05 0.80 -25.30
C ILE A 124 12.56 0.78 -24.96
N LEU A 125 12.21 0.42 -23.72
CA LEU A 125 10.80 0.34 -23.30
C LEU A 125 10.10 1.70 -23.34
N LEU A 126 10.76 2.77 -22.90
CA LEU A 126 10.20 4.12 -22.92
C LEU A 126 10.15 4.75 -24.32
N LEU A 127 11.02 4.32 -25.25
CA LEU A 127 10.90 4.67 -26.66
C LEU A 127 9.69 3.99 -27.32
N VAL A 128 9.38 2.75 -26.93
CA VAL A 128 8.20 2.03 -27.42
C VAL A 128 6.91 2.62 -26.83
N ASN A 129 6.89 2.87 -25.52
CA ASN A 129 5.75 3.48 -24.85
C ASN A 129 6.22 4.43 -23.73
N PRO A 130 6.17 5.75 -23.94
CA PRO A 130 6.60 6.72 -22.93
C PRO A 130 5.67 6.76 -21.70
N LEU A 131 4.41 6.33 -21.84
CA LEU A 131 3.45 6.33 -20.73
C LEU A 131 3.78 5.30 -19.64
N TRP A 132 4.63 4.30 -19.95
CA TRP A 132 5.09 3.33 -18.95
C TRP A 132 5.90 3.96 -17.81
N ILE A 133 6.40 5.19 -17.95
CA ILE A 133 7.01 5.90 -16.83
C ILE A 133 6.04 6.12 -15.66
N TRP A 134 4.73 6.19 -15.94
CA TRP A 134 3.66 6.35 -14.94
C TRP A 134 3.08 5.01 -14.48
N ASP A 135 3.47 3.90 -15.12
CA ASP A 135 3.04 2.57 -14.70
C ASP A 135 3.79 2.13 -13.44
N LEU A 136 3.03 1.77 -12.39
CA LEU A 136 3.61 1.33 -11.13
C LEU A 136 4.41 0.03 -11.28
N GLY A 137 3.99 -0.88 -12.16
CA GLY A 137 4.71 -2.13 -12.42
C GLY A 137 6.09 -1.87 -13.02
N PHE A 138 6.19 -0.92 -13.95
CA PHE A 138 7.46 -0.44 -14.50
C PHE A 138 8.33 0.18 -13.39
N GLN A 139 7.82 1.18 -12.67
CA GLN A 139 8.58 1.87 -11.63
C GLN A 139 9.13 0.91 -10.56
N LEU A 140 8.27 0.05 -10.02
CA LEU A 140 8.63 -0.91 -8.97
C LEU A 140 9.65 -1.95 -9.47
N SER A 141 9.49 -2.45 -10.71
CA SER A 141 10.41 -3.44 -11.30
C SER A 141 11.81 -2.88 -11.55
N PHE A 142 11.90 -1.66 -12.06
CA PHE A 142 13.19 -0.99 -12.29
C PHE A 142 13.88 -0.62 -10.97
N LEU A 143 13.13 -0.09 -9.99
CA LEU A 143 13.67 0.21 -8.66
C LEU A 143 14.14 -1.05 -7.92
N ALA A 144 13.36 -2.13 -7.95
CA ALA A 144 13.77 -3.41 -7.36
C ALA A 144 15.05 -3.94 -8.02
N THR A 145 15.11 -3.94 -9.36
CA THR A 145 16.28 -4.43 -10.11
C THR A 145 17.52 -3.56 -9.85
N LEU A 146 17.36 -2.23 -9.81
CA LEU A 146 18.42 -1.30 -9.45
C LEU A 146 18.92 -1.59 -8.02
N GLY A 147 18.00 -1.72 -7.06
CA GLY A 147 18.31 -2.04 -5.68
C GLY A 147 19.09 -3.35 -5.53
N LEU A 148 18.70 -4.40 -6.26
CA LEU A 148 19.41 -5.67 -6.28
C LEU A 148 20.82 -5.55 -6.87
N ILE A 149 20.99 -4.87 -8.00
CA ILE A 149 22.31 -4.70 -8.64
C ILE A 149 23.27 -3.94 -7.72
N VAL A 150 22.74 -2.96 -6.99
CA VAL A 150 23.52 -1.95 -6.28
C VAL A 150 23.75 -2.28 -4.80
N THR A 151 22.78 -2.94 -4.16
CA THR A 151 22.76 -3.17 -2.70
C THR A 151 23.08 -4.61 -2.33
N THR A 152 22.76 -5.60 -3.17
CA THR A 152 23.04 -7.02 -2.87
C THR A 152 24.55 -7.30 -2.70
N PRO A 153 25.46 -6.87 -3.61
CA PRO A 153 26.89 -7.19 -3.45
C PRO A 153 27.52 -6.71 -2.12
N PRO A 154 27.36 -5.45 -1.69
CA PRO A 154 27.94 -5.00 -0.43
C PRO A 154 27.26 -5.62 0.80
N LEU A 155 25.98 -6.02 0.70
CA LEU A 155 25.29 -6.66 1.82
C LEU A 155 25.70 -8.13 1.97
N MET A 156 25.89 -8.85 0.86
CA MET A 156 26.45 -10.21 0.86
C MET A 156 27.84 -10.24 1.48
N ALA A 157 28.72 -9.28 1.14
CA ALA A 157 30.07 -9.18 1.71
C ALA A 157 30.09 -8.98 3.24
N LYS A 158 29.02 -8.45 3.83
CA LYS A 158 28.89 -8.34 5.30
C LYS A 158 28.42 -9.64 5.95
N LEU A 159 27.88 -10.56 5.17
CA LEU A 159 27.33 -11.85 5.58
C LEU A 159 28.22 -13.01 5.12
N ASP A 160 29.50 -12.76 4.85
CA ASP A 160 30.48 -13.76 4.40
C ASP A 160 30.66 -14.94 5.38
N TRP A 161 30.19 -14.80 6.62
CA TRP A 161 30.17 -15.87 7.62
C TRP A 161 29.10 -16.95 7.35
N MET A 162 28.16 -16.71 6.43
CA MET A 162 27.03 -17.60 6.14
C MET A 162 27.13 -18.17 4.70
N PRO A 163 26.63 -19.40 4.43
CA PRO A 163 26.61 -19.94 3.08
C PRO A 163 25.89 -18.99 2.10
N PRO A 164 26.45 -18.74 0.89
CA PRO A 164 25.89 -17.77 -0.06
C PRO A 164 24.42 -18.01 -0.43
N ALA A 165 23.99 -19.28 -0.44
CA ALA A 165 22.61 -19.65 -0.71
C ALA A 165 21.63 -19.20 0.38
N ILE A 166 22.04 -19.22 1.65
CA ILE A 166 21.21 -18.77 2.78
C ILE A 166 21.28 -17.24 2.86
N ALA A 167 22.45 -16.66 2.65
CA ALA A 167 22.64 -15.21 2.63
C ALA A 167 21.76 -14.53 1.57
N SER A 168 21.66 -15.12 0.36
CA SER A 168 20.85 -14.55 -0.71
C SER A 168 19.35 -14.53 -0.40
N ILE A 169 18.82 -15.53 0.32
CA ILE A 169 17.41 -15.58 0.74
C ILE A 169 17.04 -14.36 1.60
N VAL A 170 17.96 -13.90 2.44
CA VAL A 170 17.76 -12.75 3.33
C VAL A 170 18.08 -11.43 2.63
N VAL A 171 19.21 -11.38 1.92
CA VAL A 171 19.73 -10.15 1.32
C VAL A 171 18.86 -9.64 0.17
N VAL A 172 18.34 -10.54 -0.67
CA VAL A 172 17.57 -10.16 -1.87
C VAL A 172 16.28 -9.39 -1.51
N PRO A 173 15.41 -9.89 -0.60
CA PRO A 173 14.23 -9.12 -0.16
C PRO A 173 14.60 -7.78 0.47
N ILE A 174 15.62 -7.74 1.34
CA ILE A 174 16.05 -6.49 1.98
C ILE A 174 16.52 -5.46 0.93
N ALA A 175 17.37 -5.89 -0.01
CA ALA A 175 17.90 -5.02 -1.05
C ALA A 175 16.80 -4.46 -1.96
N ALA A 176 15.81 -5.27 -2.32
CA ALA A 176 14.66 -4.81 -3.10
C ALA A 176 13.76 -3.86 -2.28
N SER A 177 13.43 -4.22 -1.04
CA SER A 177 12.54 -3.45 -0.18
C SER A 177 13.07 -2.05 0.11
N VAL A 178 14.37 -1.86 0.33
CA VAL A 178 14.96 -0.53 0.59
C VAL A 178 14.65 0.46 -0.54
N TRP A 179 14.69 0.00 -1.79
CA TRP A 179 14.50 0.85 -2.97
C TRP A 179 13.03 1.01 -3.37
N VAL A 180 12.21 0.01 -3.07
CA VAL A 180 10.79 0.00 -3.44
C VAL A 180 9.90 0.64 -2.38
N LEU A 181 10.27 0.55 -1.09
CA LEU A 181 9.47 1.01 0.03
C LEU A 181 9.07 2.49 -0.05
N PRO A 182 9.96 3.46 -0.38
CA PRO A 182 9.56 4.87 -0.46
C PRO A 182 8.44 5.11 -1.47
N LEU A 183 8.49 4.43 -2.63
CA LEU A 183 7.42 4.54 -3.63
C LEU A 183 6.14 3.83 -3.20
N LEU A 184 6.24 2.65 -2.57
CA LEU A 184 5.06 1.97 -2.01
C LEU A 184 4.37 2.82 -0.96
N LEU A 185 5.14 3.51 -0.11
CA LEU A 185 4.63 4.43 0.89
C LEU A 185 3.90 5.62 0.27
N TYR A 186 4.49 6.22 -0.77
CA TYR A 186 3.88 7.31 -1.52
C TYR A 186 2.56 6.91 -2.18
N VAL A 187 2.49 5.72 -2.76
CA VAL A 187 1.32 5.27 -3.54
C VAL A 187 0.24 4.67 -2.67
N PHE A 188 0.60 3.79 -1.73
CA PHE A 188 -0.35 2.99 -0.96
C PHE A 188 -0.55 3.48 0.47
N SER A 189 0.29 4.39 0.98
CA SER A 189 0.20 4.92 2.36
C SER A 189 0.23 3.83 3.46
N VAL A 190 0.65 2.62 3.13
CA VAL A 190 0.62 1.44 4.00
C VAL A 190 1.96 0.71 3.94
N VAL A 191 2.41 0.20 5.08
CA VAL A 191 3.56 -0.70 5.21
C VAL A 191 3.09 -2.05 5.74
N SER A 192 3.61 -3.12 5.18
CA SER A 192 3.50 -4.48 5.74
C SER A 192 4.78 -4.83 6.52
N PRO A 193 4.81 -4.69 7.86
CA PRO A 193 6.06 -4.83 8.63
C PRO A 193 6.67 -6.23 8.53
N TYR A 194 5.82 -7.26 8.38
CA TYR A 194 6.26 -8.64 8.23
C TYR A 194 6.72 -8.99 6.81
N SER A 195 6.63 -8.07 5.84
CA SER A 195 6.91 -8.35 4.43
C SER A 195 8.25 -9.04 4.19
N ILE A 196 9.34 -8.55 4.79
CA ILE A 196 10.68 -9.14 4.60
C ILE A 196 10.71 -10.59 5.12
N LEU A 197 10.19 -10.82 6.33
CA LEU A 197 10.17 -12.16 6.94
C LEU A 197 9.29 -13.12 6.12
N VAL A 198 8.10 -12.68 5.73
CA VAL A 198 7.19 -13.46 4.89
C VAL A 198 7.83 -13.80 3.55
N ASN A 199 8.52 -12.85 2.92
CA ASN A 199 9.23 -13.08 1.66
C ASN A 199 10.32 -14.15 1.77
N ILE A 200 11.07 -14.17 2.87
CA ILE A 200 12.11 -15.19 3.15
C ILE A 200 11.47 -16.58 3.26
N ILE A 201 10.37 -16.70 4.02
CA ILE A 201 9.67 -17.97 4.26
C ILE A 201 8.95 -18.45 2.99
N ALA A 202 8.33 -17.53 2.25
CA ALA A 202 7.56 -17.82 1.05
C ALA A 202 8.43 -18.13 -0.16
N ALA A 203 9.67 -17.62 -0.23
CA ALA A 203 10.51 -17.74 -1.41
C ALA A 203 10.67 -19.18 -1.94
N PRO A 204 10.97 -20.22 -1.12
CA PRO A 204 11.07 -21.58 -1.60
C PRO A 204 9.77 -22.12 -2.23
N LEU A 205 8.62 -21.79 -1.62
CA LEU A 205 7.31 -22.20 -2.13
C LEU A 205 7.01 -21.48 -3.45
N LEU A 206 7.32 -20.19 -3.55
CA LEU A 206 7.17 -19.42 -4.79
C LEU A 206 8.01 -19.99 -5.93
N TRP A 207 9.24 -20.44 -5.66
CA TRP A 207 10.07 -21.13 -6.66
C TRP A 207 9.41 -22.42 -7.17
N ILE A 208 8.92 -23.26 -6.25
CA ILE A 208 8.23 -24.52 -6.58
C ILE A 208 6.97 -24.24 -7.40
N LEU A 209 6.16 -23.26 -6.98
CA LEU A 209 4.90 -22.91 -7.62
C LEU A 209 5.10 -22.25 -9.00
N SER A 210 6.07 -21.35 -9.15
CA SER A 210 6.33 -20.71 -10.45
C SER A 210 6.87 -21.72 -11.47
N ILE A 211 7.91 -22.49 -11.14
CA ILE A 211 8.50 -23.46 -12.07
C ILE A 211 7.53 -24.61 -12.30
N GLY A 212 7.00 -25.20 -11.22
CA GLY A 212 6.07 -26.32 -11.29
C GLY A 212 4.79 -25.95 -12.03
N GLY A 213 4.22 -24.77 -11.78
CA GLY A 213 3.01 -24.30 -12.44
C GLY A 213 3.20 -24.15 -13.95
N MET A 214 4.35 -23.66 -14.37
CA MET A 214 4.68 -23.55 -15.80
C MET A 214 4.98 -24.91 -16.44
N ILE A 215 5.66 -25.84 -15.75
CA ILE A 215 5.87 -27.20 -16.24
C ILE A 215 4.52 -27.92 -16.37
N SER A 216 3.64 -27.77 -15.38
CA SER A 216 2.27 -28.30 -15.41
C SER A 216 1.49 -27.72 -16.60
N ALA A 217 1.61 -26.41 -16.86
CA ALA A 217 0.98 -25.75 -18.01
C ALA A 217 1.46 -26.33 -19.35
N LEU A 218 2.78 -26.50 -19.52
CA LEU A 218 3.38 -27.05 -20.72
C LEU A 218 3.03 -28.53 -20.91
N ALA A 219 3.11 -29.32 -19.85
CA ALA A 219 2.71 -30.73 -19.86
C ALA A 219 1.22 -30.87 -20.21
N GLY A 220 0.36 -30.02 -19.66
CA GLY A 220 -1.07 -30.01 -19.95
C GLY A 220 -1.43 -29.60 -21.37
N LEU A 221 -0.56 -28.87 -22.08
CA LEU A 221 -0.74 -28.54 -23.49
C LEU A 221 -0.46 -29.75 -24.40
N ILE A 222 0.51 -30.59 -24.03
CA ILE A 222 0.93 -31.77 -24.79
C ILE A 222 0.08 -32.99 -24.43
N PHE A 223 -0.13 -33.21 -23.13
CA PHE A 223 -0.88 -34.34 -22.58
C PHE A 223 -1.67 -33.90 -21.34
N PRO A 224 -2.97 -33.59 -21.49
CA PRO A 224 -3.80 -33.03 -20.43
C PRO A 224 -3.75 -33.76 -19.07
N PRO A 225 -3.77 -35.12 -19.00
CA PRO A 225 -3.70 -35.82 -17.71
C PRO A 225 -2.38 -35.60 -16.95
N ALA A 226 -1.24 -35.49 -17.63
CA ALA A 226 0.04 -35.22 -16.96
C ALA A 226 0.06 -33.80 -16.36
N GLY A 227 -0.52 -32.82 -17.06
CA GLY A 227 -0.70 -31.47 -16.51
C GLY A 227 -1.50 -31.48 -15.21
N SER A 228 -2.61 -32.22 -15.16
CA SER A 228 -3.47 -32.34 -13.98
C SER A 228 -2.76 -33.01 -12.80
N VAL A 229 -2.01 -34.09 -13.00
CA VAL A 229 -1.25 -34.77 -11.92
C VAL A 229 -0.19 -33.84 -11.32
N LEU A 230 0.54 -33.12 -12.18
CA LEU A 230 1.51 -32.12 -11.72
C LEU A 230 0.84 -30.97 -10.96
N ALA A 231 -0.34 -30.53 -11.42
CA ALA A 231 -1.10 -29.48 -10.75
C ALA A 231 -1.57 -29.92 -9.35
N GLN A 232 -2.00 -31.17 -9.20
CA GLN A 232 -2.36 -31.74 -7.88
C GLN A 232 -1.17 -31.80 -6.92
N LEU A 233 0.04 -32.09 -7.41
CA LEU A 233 1.24 -32.05 -6.57
C LEU A 233 1.56 -30.64 -6.06
N LEU A 234 1.19 -29.61 -6.82
CA LEU A 234 1.38 -28.20 -6.46
C LEU A 234 0.31 -27.67 -5.49
N ASP A 235 -0.74 -28.42 -5.23
CA ASP A 235 -1.78 -28.07 -4.26
C ASP A 235 -1.19 -27.92 -2.84
N TYR A 236 -0.29 -28.82 -2.43
CA TYR A 236 0.36 -28.77 -1.12
C TYR A 236 1.19 -27.48 -0.89
N PRO A 237 2.14 -27.10 -1.77
CA PRO A 237 2.85 -25.84 -1.60
C PRO A 237 1.95 -24.61 -1.76
N ALA A 238 0.87 -24.69 -2.55
CA ALA A 238 -0.09 -23.59 -2.68
C ALA A 238 -0.85 -23.35 -1.37
N LYS A 239 -1.37 -24.42 -0.73
CA LYS A 239 -1.98 -24.37 0.61
C LYS A 239 -1.01 -23.84 1.66
N GLY A 240 0.24 -24.31 1.62
CA GLY A 240 1.29 -23.79 2.51
C GLY A 240 1.49 -22.28 2.36
N LEU A 241 1.54 -21.79 1.12
CA LEU A 241 1.70 -20.36 0.84
C LEU A 241 0.48 -19.53 1.28
N ILE A 242 -0.73 -20.03 1.05
CA ILE A 242 -1.98 -19.39 1.52
C ILE A 242 -1.99 -19.33 3.04
N ALA A 243 -1.70 -20.43 3.72
CA ALA A 243 -1.67 -20.49 5.17
C ALA A 243 -0.63 -19.52 5.77
N ILE A 244 0.54 -19.38 5.14
CA ILE A 244 1.52 -18.36 5.52
C ILE A 244 0.93 -16.95 5.36
N ALA A 245 0.34 -16.64 4.21
CA ALA A 245 -0.24 -15.32 3.96
C ALA A 245 -1.36 -14.99 4.97
N GLU A 246 -2.25 -15.95 5.25
CA GLU A 246 -3.36 -15.81 6.20
C GLU A 246 -2.87 -15.70 7.66
N TYR A 247 -1.88 -16.48 8.05
CA TYR A 247 -1.30 -16.40 9.39
C TYR A 247 -0.71 -15.01 9.65
N PHE A 248 0.14 -14.52 8.75
CA PHE A 248 0.74 -13.20 8.88
C PHE A 248 -0.26 -12.05 8.66
N SER A 249 -1.36 -12.29 7.93
CA SER A 249 -2.45 -11.32 7.80
C SER A 249 -3.36 -11.26 9.03
N GLN A 250 -3.25 -12.19 9.98
CA GLN A 250 -3.99 -12.11 11.25
C GLN A 250 -3.16 -11.54 12.40
N LEU A 251 -1.82 -11.45 12.24
CA LEU A 251 -0.96 -10.89 13.27
C LEU A 251 -1.24 -9.40 13.52
N PRO A 252 -1.13 -8.94 14.78
CA PRO A 252 -1.29 -7.53 15.11
C PRO A 252 -0.23 -6.71 14.37
N GLY A 253 -0.65 -5.59 13.78
CA GLY A 253 0.25 -4.70 13.03
C GLY A 253 0.72 -5.26 11.69
N ASN A 254 0.03 -6.24 11.11
CA ASN A 254 0.30 -6.78 9.76
C ASN A 254 0.39 -5.71 8.65
N SER A 255 -0.35 -4.62 8.81
CA SER A 255 -0.54 -3.56 7.85
C SER A 255 -0.72 -2.27 8.62
N VAL A 256 0.27 -1.38 8.54
CA VAL A 256 0.29 -0.11 9.25
C VAL A 256 0.10 1.02 8.24
N ALA A 257 -0.99 1.76 8.37
CA ALA A 257 -1.24 2.98 7.63
C ALA A 257 -0.33 4.09 8.17
N VAL A 258 0.58 4.59 7.34
CA VAL A 258 1.48 5.71 7.72
C VAL A 258 0.92 7.07 7.31
N GLY A 259 -0.13 7.08 6.48
CA GLY A 259 -0.72 8.27 5.91
C GLY A 259 -0.05 8.71 4.60
N GLN A 260 -0.62 9.74 3.98
CA GLN A 260 -0.11 10.29 2.72
C GLN A 260 1.32 10.80 2.89
N VAL A 261 2.23 10.22 2.11
CA VAL A 261 3.61 10.70 2.01
C VAL A 261 3.67 11.75 0.90
N SER A 262 4.12 12.95 1.24
CA SER A 262 4.32 14.03 0.29
C SER A 262 5.47 13.74 -0.68
N VAL A 263 5.44 14.40 -1.84
CA VAL A 263 6.54 14.34 -2.84
C VAL A 263 7.87 14.77 -2.22
N PHE A 264 7.88 15.76 -1.31
CA PHE A 264 9.09 16.20 -0.62
C PHE A 264 9.68 15.10 0.27
N GLN A 265 8.86 14.38 1.02
CA GLN A 265 9.30 13.24 1.82
C GLN A 265 9.85 12.12 0.93
N LEU A 266 9.20 11.85 -0.20
CA LEU A 266 9.68 10.87 -1.18
C LEU A 266 11.09 11.23 -1.71
N ILE A 267 11.29 12.48 -2.13
CA ILE A 267 12.59 12.98 -2.60
C ILE A 267 13.64 12.88 -1.49
N ALA A 268 13.28 13.25 -0.25
CA ALA A 268 14.17 13.17 0.90
C ALA A 268 14.60 11.73 1.19
N LEU A 269 13.67 10.76 1.14
CA LEU A 269 13.96 9.34 1.35
C LEU A 269 14.92 8.79 0.27
N TYR A 270 14.69 9.09 -1.02
CA TYR A 270 15.61 8.65 -2.07
C TYR A 270 16.96 9.34 -1.99
N SER A 271 17.00 10.63 -1.63
CA SER A 271 18.25 11.36 -1.42
C SER A 271 19.08 10.72 -0.30
N LEU A 272 18.42 10.28 0.77
CA LEU A 272 19.03 9.56 1.89
C LEU A 272 19.58 8.20 1.46
N ILE A 273 18.82 7.41 0.70
CA ILE A 273 19.27 6.11 0.14
C ILE A 273 20.51 6.31 -0.75
N CYS A 274 20.48 7.30 -1.64
CA CYS A 274 21.62 7.64 -2.51
C CYS A 274 22.85 8.08 -1.71
N TRP A 275 22.67 8.89 -0.67
CA TRP A 275 23.74 9.34 0.21
C TRP A 275 24.43 8.17 0.93
N VAL A 276 23.65 7.25 1.51
CA VAL A 276 24.18 6.03 2.15
C VAL A 276 24.97 5.19 1.15
N TRP A 277 24.44 5.04 -0.06
CA TRP A 277 25.09 4.26 -1.10
C TRP A 277 26.44 4.86 -1.54
N ILE A 278 26.49 6.18 -1.76
CA ILE A 278 27.72 6.90 -2.13
C ILE A 278 28.75 6.84 -0.97
N GLY A 279 28.32 7.07 0.26
CA GLY A 279 29.16 7.01 1.46
C GLY A 279 29.72 5.61 1.75
N GLY A 280 28.99 4.55 1.39
CA GLY A 280 29.46 3.18 1.48
C GLY A 280 30.62 2.88 0.52
N ARG A 281 30.61 3.46 -0.69
CA ARG A 281 31.68 3.27 -1.69
C ARG A 281 32.98 3.95 -1.30
N THR A 282 32.93 5.15 -0.73
CA THR A 282 34.13 5.91 -0.33
C THR A 282 34.84 5.27 0.86
N SER A 283 34.11 4.64 1.77
CA SER A 283 34.73 3.89 2.88
C SER A 283 35.49 2.66 2.40
N ALA A 284 34.94 1.91 1.43
CA ALA A 284 35.59 0.71 0.89
C ALA A 284 36.90 1.03 0.13
N THR A 285 36.93 2.13 -0.64
CA THR A 285 38.15 2.56 -1.34
C THR A 285 39.21 3.12 -0.40
N ASN A 286 38.82 3.81 0.67
CA ASN A 286 39.77 4.32 1.66
C ASN A 286 40.45 3.21 2.47
N THR A 287 39.72 2.16 2.88
CA THR A 287 40.31 1.00 3.58
C THR A 287 41.35 0.27 2.73
N VAL A 288 41.08 0.08 1.43
CA VAL A 288 42.05 -0.54 0.50
C VAL A 288 43.29 0.35 0.32
N ARG A 289 43.10 1.67 0.28
CA ARG A 289 44.19 2.64 0.16
C ARG A 289 45.05 2.72 1.42
N ASP A 290 44.46 2.65 2.61
CA ASP A 290 45.20 2.62 3.88
C ASP A 290 45.99 1.31 4.04
N LEU A 291 45.41 0.16 3.68
CA LEU A 291 46.12 -1.12 3.71
C LEU A 291 47.28 -1.17 2.71
N THR A 292 47.13 -0.57 1.53
CA THR A 292 48.22 -0.46 0.54
C THR A 292 49.28 0.56 0.96
N GLU A 293 48.93 1.67 1.61
CA GLU A 293 49.89 2.60 2.19
C GLU A 293 50.68 1.98 3.36
N VAL A 294 50.03 1.20 4.23
CA VAL A 294 50.71 0.48 5.33
C VAL A 294 51.67 -0.57 4.77
N ARG A 295 51.25 -1.34 3.75
CA ARG A 295 52.12 -2.31 3.07
C ARG A 295 53.32 -1.64 2.39
N ASN A 296 53.10 -0.52 1.71
CA ASN A 296 54.16 0.24 1.05
C ASN A 296 55.12 0.89 2.06
N LYS A 297 54.62 1.36 3.21
CA LYS A 297 55.47 1.86 4.31
C LYS A 297 56.32 0.75 4.92
N GLN A 298 55.78 -0.45 5.10
CA GLN A 298 56.54 -1.61 5.58
C GLN A 298 57.60 -2.10 4.58
N GLN A 299 57.29 -2.09 3.28
CA GLN A 299 58.29 -2.37 2.25
C GLN A 299 59.37 -1.28 2.17
N ALA A 300 59.02 0.00 2.34
CA ALA A 300 59.98 1.09 2.36
C ALA A 300 60.89 1.08 3.61
N THR A 301 60.42 0.61 4.77
CA THR A 301 61.27 0.40 5.95
C THR A 301 62.17 -0.83 5.80
N SER A 302 61.69 -1.90 5.18
CA SER A 302 62.51 -3.08 4.85
C SER A 302 63.63 -2.74 3.85
N ASN A 303 63.31 -2.00 2.79
CA ASN A 303 64.29 -1.61 1.78
C ASN A 303 65.32 -0.58 2.30
N LYS A 304 64.95 0.23 3.31
CA LYS A 304 65.89 1.13 4.03
C LYS A 304 66.84 0.40 4.98
N GLN A 305 66.49 -0.81 5.45
CA GLN A 305 67.43 -1.64 6.21
C GLN A 305 68.46 -2.34 5.30
N GLN A 306 68.13 -2.54 4.02
CA GLN A 306 69.03 -3.18 3.05
C GLN A 306 70.05 -2.22 2.40
N VAL A 307 69.82 -0.90 2.47
CA VAL A 307 70.76 0.13 1.99
C VAL A 307 71.29 0.96 3.16
N ARG A 308 71.99 0.30 4.10
CA ARG A 308 72.73 0.99 5.18
C ARG A 308 74.22 0.91 4.90
N GLY A 309 74.65 1.69 3.90
CA GLY A 309 76.05 1.78 3.50
C GLY A 309 76.29 2.95 2.54
N LYS A 310 75.93 4.18 2.93
CA LYS A 310 76.52 5.44 2.43
C LYS A 310 75.99 6.65 3.23
N LYS A 311 76.92 7.56 3.55
CA LYS A 311 76.78 8.72 4.47
C LYS A 311 75.65 9.69 4.09
N PRO A 312 75.01 10.39 5.05
CA PRO A 312 73.94 11.33 4.72
C PRO A 312 74.50 12.69 4.30
N PHE A 313 73.99 13.22 3.17
CA PHE A 313 74.17 14.60 2.74
C PHE A 313 73.11 15.48 3.43
N LYS A 314 73.53 16.55 4.12
CA LYS A 314 72.62 17.53 4.76
C LYS A 314 72.01 18.45 3.70
N GLY A 315 70.76 18.20 3.31
CA GLY A 315 69.93 19.14 2.55
C GLY A 315 68.83 19.75 3.44
N ARG A 316 68.88 21.05 3.68
CA ARG A 316 67.81 21.83 4.33
C ARG A 316 66.63 21.95 3.37
N GLY A 317 65.59 21.13 3.55
CA GLY A 317 64.29 21.29 2.90
C GLY A 317 63.23 21.76 3.90
N LYS A 318 62.73 22.99 3.72
CA LYS A 318 61.60 23.56 4.49
C LYS A 318 60.36 22.69 4.29
N LYS A 319 59.87 22.04 5.35
CA LYS A 319 58.55 21.40 5.36
C LYS A 319 57.48 22.47 5.61
N GLY A 320 56.78 22.89 4.55
CA GLY A 320 55.50 23.59 4.68
C GLY A 320 54.48 22.68 5.33
N LYS A 321 53.99 23.06 6.51
CA LYS A 321 52.84 22.41 7.16
C LYS A 321 51.57 22.94 6.50
N SER A 322 51.03 22.27 5.48
CA SER A 322 49.62 22.47 5.15
C SER A 322 48.80 21.76 6.21
N ARG A 323 48.17 22.54 7.11
CA ARG A 323 47.09 22.04 7.95
C ARG A 323 45.89 21.80 7.05
N VAL A 324 45.75 20.57 6.55
CA VAL A 324 44.48 20.09 6.02
C VAL A 324 43.56 19.90 7.21
N ILE A 325 42.53 20.73 7.31
CA ILE A 325 41.46 20.56 8.29
C ILE A 325 40.68 19.33 7.86
N THR A 326 40.97 18.19 8.49
CA THR A 326 40.14 16.98 8.36
C THR A 326 38.95 17.14 9.29
N LEU A 327 37.75 17.36 8.74
CA LEU A 327 36.50 17.20 9.46
C LEU A 327 36.44 15.78 10.05
N PRO A 328 35.90 15.58 11.27
CA PRO A 328 35.81 14.27 11.89
C PRO A 328 34.90 13.37 11.04
N VAL A 329 35.49 12.41 10.35
CA VAL A 329 34.75 11.39 9.61
C VAL A 329 34.12 10.48 10.67
N PHE A 330 32.80 10.61 10.86
CA PHE A 330 32.00 9.62 11.59
C PHE A 330 32.38 8.23 11.06
N SER A 331 32.69 7.29 11.95
CA SER A 331 33.06 5.94 11.52
C SER A 331 31.93 5.37 10.66
N SER A 332 32.30 4.71 9.56
CA SER A 332 31.38 4.18 8.55
C SER A 332 30.30 3.24 9.10
N ALA A 333 30.50 2.73 10.32
CA ALA A 333 29.55 1.93 11.07
C ALA A 333 28.25 2.67 11.45
N TRP A 334 28.28 4.00 11.67
CA TRP A 334 27.10 4.76 12.12
C TRP A 334 26.24 5.33 10.99
N ILE A 335 26.73 5.33 9.76
CA ILE A 335 26.03 5.90 8.60
C ILE A 335 24.68 5.20 8.38
N LEU A 336 24.65 3.87 8.44
CA LEU A 336 23.44 3.09 8.20
C LEU A 336 22.40 3.25 9.34
N PRO A 337 22.74 3.08 10.63
CA PRO A 337 21.81 3.35 11.72
C PRO A 337 21.24 4.77 11.69
N LEU A 338 22.10 5.78 11.48
CA LEU A 338 21.67 7.17 11.44
C LEU A 338 20.71 7.43 10.27
N ALA A 339 20.98 6.85 9.10
CA ALA A 339 20.09 6.94 7.96
C ALA A 339 18.74 6.25 8.19
N VAL A 340 18.71 5.10 8.87
CA VAL A 340 17.44 4.46 9.24
C VAL A 340 16.62 5.35 10.17
N VAL A 341 17.25 5.93 11.19
CA VAL A 341 16.59 6.86 12.12
C VAL A 341 16.09 8.11 11.40
N ALA A 342 16.91 8.72 10.54
CA ALA A 342 16.51 9.88 9.74
C ALA A 342 15.35 9.54 8.79
N GLY A 343 15.39 8.38 8.13
CA GLY A 343 14.32 7.90 7.25
C GLY A 343 13.00 7.71 7.99
N MET A 344 13.03 7.10 9.19
CA MET A 344 11.85 7.02 10.05
C MET A 344 11.35 8.40 10.47
N GLY A 345 12.25 9.32 10.83
CA GLY A 345 11.91 10.69 11.20
C GLY A 345 11.20 11.47 10.08
N ILE A 346 11.64 11.31 8.83
CA ILE A 346 11.02 11.95 7.64
C ILE A 346 9.54 11.54 7.50
N ILE A 347 9.19 10.31 7.87
CA ILE A 347 7.82 9.79 7.75
C ILE A 347 7.02 10.10 9.02
N VAL A 348 7.56 9.74 10.19
CA VAL A 348 6.83 9.75 11.46
C VAL A 348 6.60 11.15 11.99
N LEU A 349 7.57 12.07 11.88
CA LEU A 349 7.43 13.41 12.47
C LEU A 349 6.31 14.24 11.83
N PRO A 350 6.21 14.35 10.49
CA PRO A 350 5.12 15.08 9.86
C PRO A 350 3.76 14.42 10.11
N ALA A 351 3.69 13.08 10.03
CA ALA A 351 2.46 12.34 10.30
C ALA A 351 1.97 12.56 11.74
N TRP A 352 2.87 12.48 12.72
CA TRP A 352 2.56 12.75 14.11
C TRP A 352 2.12 14.20 14.34
N HIS A 353 2.81 15.17 13.72
CA HIS A 353 2.46 16.58 13.83
C HIS A 353 1.05 16.86 13.30
N VAL A 354 0.73 16.35 12.11
CA VAL A 354 -0.61 16.48 11.52
C VAL A 354 -1.65 15.83 12.42
N GLN A 355 -1.45 14.57 12.84
CA GLN A 355 -2.40 13.87 13.69
C GLN A 355 -2.62 14.57 15.03
N ALA A 356 -1.58 15.17 15.63
CA ALA A 356 -1.70 15.86 16.91
C ALA A 356 -2.51 17.17 16.83
N SER A 357 -2.50 17.86 15.68
CA SER A 357 -3.18 19.15 15.52
C SER A 357 -4.51 19.07 14.75
N LEU A 358 -4.77 17.98 14.03
CA LEU A 358 -5.88 17.90 13.09
C LEU A 358 -7.23 17.88 13.81
N PHE A 359 -8.11 18.79 13.42
CA PHE A 359 -9.55 18.66 13.60
C PHE A 359 -10.21 18.83 12.24
N GLN A 360 -10.78 17.74 11.74
CA GLN A 360 -11.37 17.69 10.41
C GLN A 360 -12.58 16.76 10.40
N VAL A 361 -13.59 17.20 9.67
CA VAL A 361 -14.76 16.40 9.34
C VAL A 361 -14.70 16.09 7.85
N THR A 362 -14.93 14.83 7.48
CA THR A 362 -15.00 14.42 6.07
C THR A 362 -16.24 13.60 5.83
N LEU A 363 -17.08 14.07 4.91
CA LEU A 363 -18.16 13.30 4.34
C LEU A 363 -17.66 12.58 3.09
N LEU A 364 -17.71 11.25 3.11
CA LEU A 364 -17.22 10.44 2.00
C LEU A 364 -18.25 10.38 0.87
N ALA A 365 -17.75 10.29 -0.36
CA ALA A 365 -18.60 10.08 -1.53
C ALA A 365 -19.06 8.62 -1.58
N THR A 366 -20.26 8.36 -1.06
CA THR A 366 -20.86 7.03 -0.98
C THR A 366 -22.25 7.04 -1.60
N SER A 367 -22.64 5.91 -2.20
CA SER A 367 -23.98 5.70 -2.75
C SER A 367 -24.85 4.97 -1.72
N GLY A 368 -25.98 5.54 -1.33
CA GLY A 368 -26.96 4.89 -0.45
C GLY A 368 -26.84 5.32 1.00
N GLU A 369 -25.96 4.69 1.79
CA GLU A 369 -25.75 5.08 3.19
C GLU A 369 -24.63 6.11 3.30
N PRO A 370 -24.88 7.22 4.01
CA PRO A 370 -23.93 8.29 4.05
C PRO A 370 -22.87 8.02 5.13
N VAL A 371 -21.59 8.10 4.76
CA VAL A 371 -20.46 7.77 5.65
C VAL A 371 -19.67 9.02 6.04
N PHE A 372 -19.44 9.16 7.34
CA PHE A 372 -18.87 10.37 7.92
C PHE A 372 -17.70 10.06 8.84
N VAL A 373 -16.58 10.75 8.62
CA VAL A 373 -15.34 10.57 9.40
C VAL A 373 -15.02 11.87 10.11
N ILE A 374 -14.86 11.79 11.44
CA ILE A 374 -14.42 12.90 12.28
C ILE A 374 -13.03 12.54 12.82
N GLN A 375 -12.05 13.38 12.52
CA GLN A 375 -10.69 13.25 13.00
C GLN A 375 -10.42 14.38 13.99
N GLU A 376 -10.04 14.04 15.21
CA GLU A 376 -9.70 15.00 16.27
C GLU A 376 -8.48 14.53 17.04
N ARG A 377 -7.34 15.23 16.87
CA ARG A 377 -6.09 15.01 17.64
C ARG A 377 -5.69 13.52 17.71
N GLY A 378 -5.74 12.84 16.57
CA GLY A 378 -5.40 11.43 16.42
C GLY A 378 -6.50 10.44 16.83
N LYS A 379 -7.65 10.93 17.33
CA LYS A 379 -8.85 10.11 17.49
C LYS A 379 -9.69 10.15 16.23
N VAL A 380 -10.31 9.03 15.89
CA VAL A 380 -11.19 8.91 14.74
C VAL A 380 -12.56 8.39 15.18
N ALA A 381 -13.60 9.15 14.87
CA ALA A 381 -14.97 8.68 14.91
C ALA A 381 -15.47 8.42 13.48
N LEU A 382 -16.09 7.27 13.28
CA LEU A 382 -16.70 6.85 12.02
C LEU A 382 -18.20 6.66 12.27
N ILE A 383 -19.03 7.45 11.59
CA ILE A 383 -20.48 7.31 11.63
C ILE A 383 -20.90 6.64 10.33
N ASN A 384 -21.54 5.48 10.47
CA ASN A 384 -21.90 4.53 9.41
C ASN A 384 -20.69 3.94 8.65
N SER A 385 -20.89 2.80 8.02
CA SER A 385 -19.86 2.14 7.20
C SER A 385 -20.23 2.04 5.72
N GLY A 386 -21.52 2.13 5.38
CA GLY A 386 -22.00 1.67 4.09
C GLY A 386 -21.91 0.15 3.96
N ASP A 387 -21.92 -0.32 2.72
CA ASP A 387 -21.77 -1.74 2.36
C ASP A 387 -20.30 -2.16 2.28
N GLU A 388 -20.06 -3.45 1.99
CA GLU A 388 -18.70 -3.98 1.86
C GLU A 388 -17.87 -3.29 0.77
N ASN A 389 -18.51 -2.89 -0.34
CA ASN A 389 -17.84 -2.21 -1.44
C ASN A 389 -17.42 -0.80 -1.03
N THR A 390 -18.30 -0.08 -0.34
CA THR A 390 -18.04 1.24 0.23
C THR A 390 -16.85 1.17 1.18
N VAL A 391 -16.80 0.15 2.05
CA VAL A 391 -15.66 -0.04 2.94
C VAL A 391 -14.38 -0.35 2.18
N ARG A 392 -14.43 -1.25 1.20
CA ARG A 392 -13.25 -1.70 0.44
C ARG A 392 -12.65 -0.60 -0.45
N PHE A 393 -13.49 0.18 -1.12
CA PHE A 393 -13.07 1.11 -2.17
C PHE A 393 -13.09 2.57 -1.76
N THR A 394 -13.80 2.94 -0.69
CA THR A 394 -13.91 4.34 -0.24
C THR A 394 -13.37 4.51 1.19
N VAL A 395 -13.94 3.80 2.17
CA VAL A 395 -13.62 4.04 3.60
C VAL A 395 -12.20 3.60 3.96
N LEU A 396 -11.81 2.36 3.64
CA LEU A 396 -10.49 1.85 3.97
C LEU A 396 -9.37 2.63 3.27
N PRO A 397 -9.42 2.88 1.94
CA PRO A 397 -8.39 3.68 1.28
C PRO A 397 -8.28 5.10 1.87
N PHE A 398 -9.42 5.74 2.20
CA PHE A 398 -9.42 7.04 2.85
C PHE A 398 -8.74 6.99 4.23
N LEU A 399 -9.15 6.07 5.10
CA LEU A 399 -8.56 5.92 6.44
C LEU A 399 -7.05 5.60 6.37
N GLN A 400 -6.62 4.79 5.40
CA GLN A 400 -5.22 4.48 5.16
C GLN A 400 -4.41 5.71 4.74
N GLN A 401 -4.94 6.51 3.81
CA GLN A 401 -4.34 7.78 3.40
C GLN A 401 -4.27 8.79 4.55
N GLN A 402 -5.20 8.72 5.51
CA GLN A 402 -5.17 9.54 6.72
C GLN A 402 -4.24 8.98 7.83
N GLY A 403 -3.60 7.83 7.61
CA GLY A 403 -2.73 7.19 8.61
C GLY A 403 -3.50 6.61 9.80
N VAL A 404 -4.78 6.28 9.61
CA VAL A 404 -5.65 5.76 10.66
C VAL A 404 -5.45 4.25 10.80
N ASN A 405 -5.03 3.84 11.99
CA ASN A 405 -4.76 2.43 12.32
C ASN A 405 -5.76 1.84 13.32
N SER A 406 -6.69 2.65 13.83
CA SER A 406 -7.79 2.20 14.69
C SER A 406 -8.93 3.20 14.62
N VAL A 407 -10.17 2.71 14.67
CA VAL A 407 -11.34 3.58 14.86
C VAL A 407 -11.63 3.66 16.35
N ASN A 408 -11.61 4.87 16.92
CA ASN A 408 -11.88 5.06 18.34
C ASN A 408 -13.37 4.88 18.64
N PHE A 409 -14.21 5.47 17.79
CA PHE A 409 -15.66 5.44 17.96
C PHE A 409 -16.30 5.08 16.62
N ALA A 410 -16.93 3.93 16.55
CA ALA A 410 -17.79 3.54 15.44
C ALA A 410 -19.24 3.72 15.88
N ILE A 411 -20.05 4.41 15.09
CA ILE A 411 -21.46 4.68 15.40
C ILE A 411 -22.29 4.18 14.24
N ALA A 412 -23.09 3.15 14.46
CA ALA A 412 -24.12 2.73 13.51
C ALA A 412 -25.40 3.52 13.79
N THR A 413 -25.83 4.34 12.84
CA THR A 413 -27.09 5.10 13.00
C THR A 413 -28.32 4.26 12.64
N HIS A 414 -28.15 3.16 11.90
CA HIS A 414 -29.20 2.25 11.48
C HIS A 414 -28.99 0.85 12.08
N GLY A 415 -30.07 0.16 12.48
CA GLY A 415 -30.03 -1.18 13.07
C GLY A 415 -29.83 -2.31 12.04
N HIS A 416 -28.84 -2.21 11.17
CA HIS A 416 -28.46 -3.31 10.27
C HIS A 416 -27.65 -4.38 11.01
N LEU A 417 -27.71 -5.63 10.55
CA LEU A 417 -26.90 -6.71 11.11
C LEU A 417 -25.41 -6.41 10.84
N GLY A 418 -24.60 -6.32 11.89
CA GLY A 418 -23.22 -5.79 11.82
C GLY A 418 -22.29 -6.59 10.89
N LEU A 419 -22.49 -7.91 10.79
CA LEU A 419 -21.71 -8.77 9.90
C LEU A 419 -22.18 -8.76 8.44
N SER A 420 -23.44 -8.40 8.17
CA SER A 420 -23.96 -8.26 6.80
C SER A 420 -23.86 -6.82 6.28
N SER A 421 -23.26 -5.92 7.06
CA SER A 421 -22.98 -4.53 6.70
C SER A 421 -21.47 -4.32 6.59
N GLY A 422 -21.03 -3.16 6.08
CA GLY A 422 -19.61 -2.86 5.90
C GLY A 422 -18.77 -2.97 7.19
N TRP A 423 -19.39 -2.90 8.37
CA TRP A 423 -18.71 -3.01 9.66
C TRP A 423 -17.92 -4.32 9.84
N GLY A 424 -18.46 -5.47 9.42
CA GLY A 424 -17.74 -6.74 9.46
C GLY A 424 -16.43 -6.68 8.67
N LYS A 425 -16.50 -6.15 7.44
CA LYS A 425 -15.34 -5.98 6.57
C LYS A 425 -14.33 -4.98 7.11
N LEU A 426 -14.80 -3.91 7.76
CA LEU A 426 -13.94 -2.93 8.40
C LEU A 426 -13.20 -3.55 9.59
N LEU A 427 -13.90 -4.31 10.44
CA LEU A 427 -13.33 -4.98 11.61
C LEU A 427 -12.21 -5.94 11.26
N GLU A 428 -12.30 -6.64 10.12
CA GLU A 428 -11.22 -7.50 9.64
C GLU A 428 -9.88 -6.76 9.53
N ARG A 429 -9.93 -5.46 9.16
CA ARG A 429 -8.78 -4.65 8.80
C ARG A 429 -8.35 -3.65 9.87
N LEU A 430 -9.31 -3.06 10.58
CA LEU A 430 -9.07 -2.01 11.55
C LEU A 430 -9.74 -2.35 12.89
N PRO A 431 -9.00 -2.33 14.00
CA PRO A 431 -9.61 -2.48 15.31
C PRO A 431 -10.53 -1.30 15.61
N ILE A 432 -11.71 -1.61 16.15
CA ILE A 432 -12.69 -0.64 16.64
C ILE A 432 -12.64 -0.67 18.17
N LYS A 433 -12.31 0.45 18.81
CA LYS A 433 -12.19 0.54 20.28
C LYS A 433 -13.54 0.61 20.96
N THR A 434 -14.48 1.35 20.37
CA THR A 434 -15.83 1.50 20.91
C THR A 434 -16.82 1.48 19.75
N PHE A 435 -17.77 0.56 19.79
CA PHE A 435 -18.84 0.43 18.81
C PHE A 435 -20.17 0.78 19.48
N TYR A 436 -20.84 1.80 18.96
CA TYR A 436 -22.17 2.21 19.38
C TYR A 436 -23.20 1.71 18.36
N ASP A 437 -24.10 0.83 18.80
CA ASP A 437 -25.14 0.25 17.94
C ASP A 437 -26.51 0.87 18.23
N ASN A 438 -27.23 1.28 17.19
CA ASN A 438 -28.61 1.69 17.33
C ASN A 438 -29.53 0.44 17.34
N HIS A 439 -29.91 0.00 18.54
CA HIS A 439 -30.72 -1.20 18.73
C HIS A 439 -32.21 -0.91 18.44
N ALA A 440 -32.58 -0.82 17.16
CA ALA A 440 -33.95 -0.51 16.74
C ALA A 440 -34.97 -1.56 17.24
N PRO A 441 -36.13 -1.16 17.81
CA PRO A 441 -37.09 -2.09 18.46
C PRO A 441 -37.89 -3.04 17.54
N LYS A 442 -37.87 -2.89 16.20
CA LYS A 442 -38.77 -3.66 15.31
C LYS A 442 -38.20 -5.03 14.90
N GLN A 443 -39.03 -6.05 15.12
CA GLN A 443 -38.83 -7.50 14.99
C GLN A 443 -38.20 -8.08 13.70
N ILE A 444 -37.96 -7.29 12.64
CA ILE A 444 -37.55 -7.83 11.33
C ILE A 444 -36.05 -8.22 11.31
N HIS A 445 -35.24 -7.65 12.22
CA HIS A 445 -33.79 -7.91 12.28
C HIS A 445 -33.38 -8.59 13.60
N ARG A 446 -34.19 -9.53 14.11
CA ARG A 446 -33.80 -10.43 15.22
C ARG A 446 -32.79 -11.50 14.77
N GLY A 447 -31.79 -11.13 13.99
CA GLY A 447 -30.53 -11.85 13.97
C GLY A 447 -29.74 -11.37 15.19
N SER A 448 -29.24 -12.28 16.01
CA SER A 448 -28.40 -11.87 17.12
C SER A 448 -27.11 -11.26 16.55
N ASN A 449 -26.85 -9.97 16.80
CA ASN A 449 -25.53 -9.35 16.54
C ASN A 449 -24.42 -9.99 17.41
N GLN A 450 -24.68 -11.08 18.15
CA GLN A 450 -23.74 -11.73 19.06
C GLN A 450 -22.41 -12.10 18.39
N GLU A 451 -22.43 -12.58 17.15
CA GLU A 451 -21.20 -12.88 16.42
C GLU A 451 -20.37 -11.61 16.17
N PHE A 452 -21.04 -10.51 15.79
CA PHE A 452 -20.40 -9.21 15.63
C PHE A 452 -19.88 -8.64 16.97
N ILE A 453 -20.69 -8.72 18.03
CA ILE A 453 -20.31 -8.31 19.39
C ILE A 453 -19.06 -9.09 19.83
N THR A 454 -19.05 -10.40 19.61
CA THR A 454 -17.92 -11.28 19.91
C THR A 454 -16.70 -10.89 19.07
N ALA A 455 -16.89 -10.56 17.78
CA ALA A 455 -15.82 -10.09 16.91
C ALA A 455 -15.21 -8.77 17.40
N VAL A 456 -16.03 -7.79 17.82
CA VAL A 456 -15.56 -6.53 18.42
C VAL A 456 -14.78 -6.81 19.71
N GLN A 457 -15.34 -7.62 20.61
CA GLN A 457 -14.74 -7.92 21.92
C GLN A 457 -13.45 -8.74 21.80
N SER A 458 -13.38 -9.70 20.88
CA SER A 458 -12.16 -10.48 20.61
C SER A 458 -10.99 -9.62 20.14
N ARG A 459 -11.27 -8.45 19.54
CA ARG A 459 -10.29 -7.43 19.14
C ARG A 459 -10.13 -6.33 20.19
N GLN A 460 -10.49 -6.60 21.45
CA GLN A 460 -10.40 -5.68 22.59
C GLN A 460 -11.26 -4.41 22.47
N GLY A 461 -12.27 -4.44 21.59
CA GLY A 461 -13.26 -3.36 21.49
C GLY A 461 -14.38 -3.51 22.50
N VAL A 462 -15.05 -2.40 22.81
CA VAL A 462 -16.24 -2.37 23.65
C VAL A 462 -17.47 -2.11 22.79
N TYR A 463 -18.53 -2.88 23.01
CA TYR A 463 -19.80 -2.71 22.34
C TYR A 463 -20.81 -2.06 23.30
N PHE A 464 -21.48 -1.00 22.84
CA PHE A 464 -22.50 -0.28 23.59
C PHE A 464 -23.79 -0.17 22.76
N PRO A 465 -24.89 -0.80 23.18
CA PRO A 465 -26.19 -0.53 22.60
C PRO A 465 -26.66 0.87 23.01
N LEU A 466 -27.14 1.65 22.06
CA LEU A 466 -27.67 2.98 22.27
C LEU A 466 -29.18 2.92 22.52
N GLU A 467 -29.62 3.66 23.53
CA GLU A 467 -31.05 3.91 23.80
C GLU A 467 -31.47 5.26 23.20
N THR A 468 -32.77 5.45 22.94
CA THR A 468 -33.32 6.73 22.44
C THR A 468 -32.94 7.88 23.38
N SER A 469 -32.52 9.03 22.84
CA SER A 469 -32.01 10.20 23.59
C SER A 469 -30.64 10.02 24.26
N SER A 470 -29.93 8.92 24.00
CA SER A 470 -28.54 8.76 24.45
C SER A 470 -27.66 9.85 23.85
N LYS A 471 -26.78 10.41 24.69
CA LYS A 471 -25.73 11.34 24.28
C LYS A 471 -24.40 10.60 24.25
N VAL A 472 -23.71 10.68 23.12
CA VAL A 472 -22.37 10.11 22.93
C VAL A 472 -21.37 11.25 22.85
N ASP A 473 -20.39 11.24 23.75
CA ASP A 473 -19.29 12.19 23.73
C ASP A 473 -18.13 11.63 22.92
N LEU A 474 -17.76 12.33 21.85
CA LEU A 474 -16.69 11.95 20.92
C LEU A 474 -15.47 12.88 21.06
N GLY A 475 -15.37 13.67 22.13
CA GLY A 475 -14.32 14.66 22.35
C GLY A 475 -14.88 16.09 22.33
N SER A 476 -14.52 16.89 21.33
CA SER A 476 -15.17 18.19 21.10
C SER A 476 -16.48 18.06 20.33
N THR A 477 -16.81 16.86 19.86
CA THR A 477 -18.07 16.55 19.19
C THR A 477 -19.02 15.81 20.12
N ARG A 478 -20.27 16.26 20.21
CA ARG A 478 -21.34 15.55 20.92
C ARG A 478 -22.39 15.08 19.94
N LEU A 479 -22.80 13.83 20.07
CA LEU A 479 -23.82 13.20 19.25
C LEU A 479 -25.04 12.89 20.14
N GLN A 480 -26.24 13.25 19.68
CA GLN A 480 -27.49 12.92 20.34
C GLN A 480 -28.46 12.27 19.36
N PHE A 481 -28.99 11.09 19.73
CA PHE A 481 -30.05 10.43 18.97
C PHE A 481 -31.39 11.09 19.28
N VAL A 482 -31.95 11.79 18.31
CA VAL A 482 -33.27 12.44 18.44
C VAL A 482 -34.37 11.39 18.29
N ASN A 483 -34.18 10.44 17.36
CA ASN A 483 -35.07 9.31 17.18
C ASN A 483 -34.24 8.09 16.74
N ALA A 484 -34.45 6.95 17.41
CA ALA A 484 -33.75 5.70 17.17
C ALA A 484 -34.47 4.81 16.14
N GLU A 485 -35.80 4.88 16.08
CA GLU A 485 -36.59 4.16 15.06
C GLU A 485 -36.44 4.79 13.68
N ILE A 486 -36.20 6.11 13.67
CA ILE A 486 -36.04 6.91 12.49
C ILE A 486 -34.74 7.71 12.66
N PRO A 487 -33.65 7.37 11.93
CA PRO A 487 -32.30 7.78 12.28
C PRO A 487 -32.11 9.28 12.10
N VAL A 488 -32.42 10.01 13.16
CA VAL A 488 -32.24 11.46 13.23
C VAL A 488 -31.22 11.72 14.30
N VAL A 489 -30.07 12.24 13.89
CA VAL A 489 -28.91 12.41 14.75
C VAL A 489 -28.49 13.87 14.73
N GLU A 490 -28.48 14.49 15.91
CA GLU A 490 -27.93 15.82 16.11
C GLU A 490 -26.46 15.70 16.53
N LEU A 491 -25.61 16.45 15.85
CA LEU A 491 -24.16 16.48 16.03
C LEU A 491 -23.74 17.91 16.33
N LEU A 492 -23.25 18.16 17.53
CA LEU A 492 -22.61 19.43 17.87
C LEU A 492 -21.11 19.30 17.61
N VAL A 493 -20.65 19.82 16.48
CA VAL A 493 -19.25 19.77 16.05
C VAL A 493 -18.63 21.15 16.22
N GLY A 494 -17.81 21.33 17.26
CA GLY A 494 -17.36 22.66 17.68
C GLY A 494 -18.56 23.51 18.10
N ASN A 495 -18.81 24.62 17.39
CA ASN A 495 -19.96 25.50 17.64
C ASN A 495 -21.06 25.39 16.56
N ARG A 496 -21.00 24.35 15.72
CA ARG A 496 -21.96 24.13 14.64
C ARG A 496 -22.87 22.94 14.96
N THR A 497 -24.17 23.12 14.76
CA THR A 497 -25.15 22.05 14.82
C THR A 497 -25.33 21.42 13.45
N TRP A 498 -25.03 20.13 13.36
CA TRP A 498 -25.22 19.28 12.20
C TRP A 498 -26.40 18.36 12.48
N LEU A 499 -27.31 18.23 11.53
CA LEU A 499 -28.46 17.34 11.64
C LEU A 499 -28.40 16.31 10.52
N LEU A 500 -28.22 15.05 10.89
CA LEU A 500 -28.41 13.92 9.99
C LEU A 500 -29.90 13.55 9.99
N VAL A 501 -30.47 13.49 8.80
CA VAL A 501 -31.81 12.95 8.56
C VAL A 501 -31.65 11.69 7.71
N GLY A 502 -31.87 10.54 8.33
CA GLY A 502 -31.94 9.25 7.64
C GLY A 502 -33.17 9.14 6.73
N GLU A 503 -33.34 8.00 6.07
CA GLU A 503 -34.47 7.83 5.16
C GLU A 503 -35.80 7.72 5.90
N MET A 504 -36.79 8.50 5.47
CA MET A 504 -38.09 8.66 6.14
C MET A 504 -39.22 8.76 5.12
N THR A 505 -40.37 8.16 5.45
CA THR A 505 -41.60 8.43 4.67
C THR A 505 -42.07 9.87 4.86
N PRO A 506 -42.76 10.49 3.89
CA PRO A 506 -43.26 11.85 4.02
C PRO A 506 -44.13 12.09 5.27
N GLU A 507 -44.92 11.10 5.69
CA GLU A 507 -45.75 11.18 6.91
C GLU A 507 -44.87 11.25 8.18
N ALA A 508 -43.81 10.46 8.20
CA ALA A 508 -42.84 10.47 9.29
C ALA A 508 -42.08 11.80 9.36
N GLN A 509 -41.72 12.38 8.22
CA GLN A 509 -41.10 13.70 8.13
C GLN A 509 -42.02 14.80 8.67
N LYS A 510 -43.31 14.79 8.30
CA LYS A 510 -44.30 15.77 8.80
C LYS A 510 -44.53 15.64 10.30
N LYS A 511 -44.64 14.42 10.83
CA LYS A 511 -44.79 14.17 12.26
C LYS A 511 -43.57 14.69 13.04
N LEU A 512 -42.39 14.48 12.49
CA LEU A 512 -41.12 14.94 13.06
C LEU A 512 -41.02 16.47 13.06
N ALA A 513 -41.42 17.12 11.95
CA ALA A 513 -41.48 18.59 11.88
C ALA A 513 -42.46 19.17 12.92
N ALA A 514 -43.60 18.52 13.14
CA ALA A 514 -44.62 18.96 14.10
C ALA A 514 -44.20 18.85 15.56
N THR A 515 -43.23 17.98 15.90
CA THR A 515 -42.72 17.86 17.29
C THR A 515 -41.94 19.08 17.79
N GLY A 516 -41.47 19.97 16.90
CA GLY A 516 -40.88 21.26 17.27
C GLY A 516 -39.57 21.20 18.08
N THR A 517 -38.93 20.03 18.16
CA THR A 517 -37.74 19.79 18.99
C THR A 517 -36.42 20.23 18.37
N PHE A 518 -36.41 20.65 17.11
CA PHE A 518 -35.17 21.01 16.41
C PHE A 518 -34.71 22.41 16.76
N LYS A 519 -33.46 22.52 17.19
CA LYS A 519 -32.73 23.78 17.04
C LYS A 519 -32.41 23.98 15.56
N PRO A 520 -32.44 25.21 15.03
CA PRO A 520 -32.04 25.48 13.66
C PRO A 520 -30.67 24.86 13.38
N ALA A 521 -30.61 23.91 12.45
CA ALA A 521 -29.36 23.24 12.13
C ALA A 521 -28.55 24.17 11.23
N GLN A 522 -27.24 24.29 11.47
CA GLN A 522 -26.39 25.03 10.55
C GLN A 522 -26.07 24.19 9.31
N VAL A 523 -25.98 22.88 9.50
CA VAL A 523 -25.71 21.91 8.43
C VAL A 523 -26.77 20.82 8.47
N LEU A 524 -27.53 20.68 7.39
CA LEU A 524 -28.41 19.53 7.15
C LEU A 524 -27.66 18.51 6.30
N TRP A 525 -27.77 17.24 6.68
CA TRP A 525 -27.18 16.12 5.97
C TRP A 525 -28.22 15.03 5.72
N TRP A 526 -28.38 14.58 4.48
CA TRP A 526 -29.39 13.58 4.10
C TRP A 526 -28.99 12.74 2.87
N SER A 527 -29.86 11.79 2.48
CA SER A 527 -29.62 10.82 1.40
C SER A 527 -29.88 11.33 -0.03
N GLY A 528 -30.18 12.62 -0.23
CA GLY A 528 -30.52 13.18 -1.55
C GLY A 528 -31.97 12.96 -2.01
N LYS A 529 -32.71 12.09 -1.31
CA LYS A 529 -34.16 11.85 -1.54
C LYS A 529 -35.02 13.06 -1.12
N THR A 530 -36.30 13.00 -1.48
CA THR A 530 -37.28 14.06 -1.24
C THR A 530 -37.44 14.37 0.25
N LEU A 531 -37.33 15.65 0.61
CA LEU A 531 -37.65 16.18 1.92
C LEU A 531 -38.90 17.06 1.86
N THR A 532 -39.80 16.95 2.83
CA THR A 532 -41.02 17.77 2.84
C THR A 532 -40.72 19.21 3.24
N ALA A 533 -41.50 20.15 2.69
CA ALA A 533 -41.36 21.58 2.96
C ALA A 533 -41.49 21.91 4.46
N GLU A 534 -42.34 21.16 5.19
CA GLU A 534 -42.51 21.34 6.64
C GLU A 534 -41.23 21.01 7.41
N LEU A 535 -40.54 19.93 7.03
CA LEU A 535 -39.28 19.54 7.65
C LEU A 535 -38.16 20.53 7.31
N LEU A 536 -38.04 20.94 6.06
CA LEU A 536 -37.05 21.94 5.64
C LEU A 536 -37.24 23.28 6.35
N SER A 537 -38.50 23.71 6.52
CA SER A 537 -38.83 24.94 7.24
C SER A 537 -38.55 24.83 8.73
N ALA A 538 -38.79 23.67 9.35
CA ALA A 538 -38.49 23.43 10.76
C ALA A 538 -36.98 23.38 11.04
N VAL A 539 -36.18 22.82 10.12
CA VAL A 539 -34.72 22.70 10.27
C VAL A 539 -34.00 24.01 9.94
N GLY A 540 -34.44 24.72 8.89
CA GLY A 540 -33.86 26.00 8.45
C GLY A 540 -32.34 25.99 8.21
N PRO A 541 -31.80 25.07 7.38
CA PRO A 541 -30.36 24.91 7.22
C PRO A 541 -29.67 26.08 6.51
N GLN A 542 -28.43 26.40 6.89
CA GLN A 542 -27.58 27.31 6.11
C GLN A 542 -26.82 26.56 5.01
N VAL A 543 -26.43 25.32 5.31
CA VAL A 543 -25.76 24.41 4.37
C VAL A 543 -26.53 23.10 4.36
N ALA A 544 -26.76 22.53 3.19
CA ALA A 544 -27.39 21.23 3.00
C ALA A 544 -26.45 20.35 2.17
N ILE A 545 -26.14 19.16 2.68
CA ILE A 545 -25.23 18.20 2.04
C ILE A 545 -25.97 16.88 1.79
N ALA A 546 -26.02 16.45 0.54
CA ALA A 546 -26.60 15.16 0.16
C ALA A 546 -25.52 14.13 -0.17
N SER A 547 -25.62 12.94 0.42
CA SER A 547 -24.80 11.78 0.04
C SER A 547 -25.50 11.00 -1.06
N ALA A 548 -25.47 11.53 -2.28
CA ALA A 548 -26.13 10.97 -3.45
C ALA A 548 -25.44 11.38 -4.75
N ASN A 549 -25.66 10.60 -5.81
CA ASN A 549 -25.21 10.97 -7.16
C ASN A 549 -25.99 12.16 -7.71
N GLU A 550 -27.29 12.21 -7.41
CA GLU A 550 -28.22 13.25 -7.81
C GLU A 550 -29.14 13.57 -6.63
N ILE A 551 -29.74 14.76 -6.66
CA ILE A 551 -30.69 15.21 -5.64
C ILE A 551 -32.06 15.44 -6.27
N ASP A 552 -33.10 15.19 -5.48
CA ASP A 552 -34.48 15.45 -5.88
C ASP A 552 -34.69 16.93 -6.29
N PRO A 553 -35.25 17.21 -7.49
CA PRO A 553 -35.38 18.57 -8.02
C PRO A 553 -36.28 19.48 -7.17
N GLU A 554 -37.35 18.94 -6.57
CA GLU A 554 -38.27 19.71 -5.74
C GLU A 554 -37.58 20.17 -4.46
N THR A 555 -36.89 19.25 -3.80
CA THR A 555 -36.09 19.52 -2.60
C THR A 555 -34.99 20.55 -2.90
N ALA A 556 -34.29 20.40 -4.03
CA ALA A 556 -33.27 21.35 -4.47
C ALA A 556 -33.86 22.75 -4.72
N ALA A 557 -35.04 22.85 -5.33
CA ALA A 557 -35.71 24.12 -5.56
C ALA A 557 -36.09 24.81 -4.23
N GLN A 558 -36.62 24.07 -3.26
CA GLN A 558 -36.98 24.59 -1.94
C GLN A 558 -35.74 25.10 -1.17
N LEU A 559 -34.64 24.34 -1.19
CA LEU A 559 -33.37 24.75 -0.56
C LEU A 559 -32.76 25.99 -1.22
N ARG A 560 -32.89 26.14 -2.55
CA ARG A 560 -32.47 27.37 -3.25
C ARG A 560 -33.32 28.57 -2.88
N GLN A 561 -34.63 28.39 -2.73
CA GLN A 561 -35.55 29.46 -2.30
C GLN A 561 -35.20 29.98 -0.89
N SER A 562 -34.78 29.11 0.02
CA SER A 562 -34.32 29.49 1.36
C SER A 562 -32.88 30.01 1.41
N LYS A 563 -32.21 30.20 0.25
CA LYS A 563 -30.80 30.60 0.13
C LYS A 563 -29.83 29.66 0.85
N THR A 564 -30.17 28.38 0.93
CA THR A 564 -29.29 27.35 1.50
C THR A 564 -28.18 27.00 0.51
N GLN A 565 -26.94 26.89 0.99
CA GLN A 565 -25.84 26.38 0.16
C GLN A 565 -25.96 24.86 0.02
N ILE A 566 -25.99 24.34 -1.21
CA ILE A 566 -26.25 22.91 -1.48
C ILE A 566 -24.99 22.24 -2.03
N PHE A 567 -24.62 21.11 -1.42
CA PHE A 567 -23.59 20.20 -1.88
C PHE A 567 -24.15 18.80 -2.06
N TRP A 568 -23.63 18.04 -3.02
CA TRP A 568 -23.88 16.60 -3.08
C TRP A 568 -22.71 15.82 -3.65
N THR A 569 -22.50 14.62 -3.10
CA THR A 569 -21.28 13.84 -3.34
C THR A 569 -21.08 13.41 -4.79
N GLY A 570 -22.15 13.29 -5.58
CA GLY A 570 -22.08 13.00 -7.01
C GLY A 570 -21.46 14.10 -7.87
N ARG A 571 -21.72 15.37 -7.54
CA ARG A 571 -21.13 16.53 -8.23
C ARG A 571 -19.82 16.95 -7.59
N ASP A 572 -19.80 17.02 -6.26
CA ASP A 572 -18.74 17.69 -5.50
C ASP A 572 -17.67 16.71 -4.97
N GLY A 573 -17.92 15.41 -5.08
CA GLY A 573 -17.08 14.37 -4.48
C GLY A 573 -17.17 14.35 -2.95
N ALA A 574 -16.09 13.97 -2.28
CA ALA A 574 -16.02 14.03 -0.83
C ALA A 574 -15.98 15.50 -0.36
N LEU A 575 -16.66 15.78 0.75
CA LEU A 575 -16.67 17.10 1.38
C LEU A 575 -15.84 17.08 2.65
N GLN A 576 -14.89 18.00 2.75
CA GLN A 576 -14.07 18.20 3.94
C GLN A 576 -14.46 19.51 4.61
N TRP A 577 -14.57 19.51 5.93
CA TRP A 577 -14.82 20.70 6.73
C TRP A 577 -13.82 20.84 7.86
N THR A 578 -13.30 22.06 8.00
CA THR A 578 -12.49 22.46 9.17
C THR A 578 -12.99 23.81 9.70
N PRO A 579 -12.84 24.10 11.01
CA PRO A 579 -13.24 25.38 11.57
C PRO A 579 -12.56 26.59 10.92
N ALA A 580 -11.31 26.42 10.46
CA ALA A 580 -10.51 27.49 9.86
C ALA A 580 -10.79 27.72 8.37
N ALA A 581 -11.04 26.66 7.59
CA ALA A 581 -11.14 26.76 6.14
C ALA A 581 -12.57 26.58 5.58
N GLY A 582 -13.56 26.25 6.41
CA GLY A 582 -14.91 25.95 5.95
C GLY A 582 -14.99 24.66 5.14
N PHE A 583 -15.97 24.58 4.23
CA PHE A 583 -16.20 23.42 3.36
C PHE A 583 -15.29 23.45 2.13
N LYS A 584 -14.68 22.30 1.81
CA LYS A 584 -13.88 22.06 0.62
C LYS A 584 -14.35 20.79 -0.07
N THR A 585 -14.43 20.82 -1.39
CA THR A 585 -14.85 19.70 -2.24
C THR A 585 -13.61 19.06 -2.86
N THR A 586 -13.64 17.74 -3.11
CA THR A 586 -12.56 17.06 -3.83
C THR A 586 -12.65 17.23 -5.35
N LEU A 587 -13.86 17.47 -5.87
CA LEU A 587 -14.07 17.83 -7.27
C LEU A 587 -14.31 19.35 -7.33
N GLU A 588 -13.51 20.06 -8.14
CA GLU A 588 -13.78 21.45 -8.48
C GLU A 588 -14.95 21.47 -9.47
N SER A 589 -16.06 22.14 -9.10
CA SER A 589 -17.17 22.38 -10.01
C SER A 589 -16.88 23.60 -10.88
N GLU A 590 -17.15 23.51 -12.19
CA GLU A 590 -17.04 24.64 -13.14
C GLU A 590 -17.95 25.83 -12.76
N GLU A 591 -18.97 25.60 -11.92
CA GLU A 591 -19.92 26.61 -11.45
C GLU A 591 -19.31 27.66 -10.50
N ASN A 592 -18.16 27.38 -9.87
CA ASN A 592 -17.52 28.34 -8.96
C ASN A 592 -16.77 29.48 -9.68
N GLN A 593 -16.55 29.38 -11.00
CA GLN A 593 -15.90 30.44 -11.78
C GLN A 593 -16.88 31.51 -12.30
N THR A 594 -18.18 31.21 -12.41
CA THR A 594 -19.17 32.14 -12.99
C THR A 594 -19.85 33.05 -11.96
N SER A 595 -19.46 32.96 -10.68
CA SER A 595 -19.98 33.85 -9.62
C SER A 595 -19.04 34.99 -9.23
N PHE A 596 -17.88 35.13 -9.91
CA PHE A 596 -16.89 36.19 -9.66
C PHE A 596 -16.41 36.92 -10.93
N LEU A 597 -17.12 36.79 -12.05
CA LEU A 597 -17.06 37.67 -13.22
C LEU A 597 -18.46 38.18 -13.52
#